data_AF-A0A2V9AML1-F1
#
_entry.id   AF-A0A2V9AML1-F1
#
_cell.length_a   1.000
_cell.length_b   1.000
_cell.length_c   1.000
_cell.angle_alpha   90.00
_cell.angle_beta   90.00
_cell.angle_gamma   90.00
#
_symmetry.space_group_name_H-M   'P 1'
#
loop_
_entity.id
_entity.type
_entity.pdbx_description
1 polymer ?
#
loop_
_entity_poly.entity_id
_entity_poly.type
_entity_poly.pdbx_seq_one_letter_code
_entity_poly.pdbx_strand_id
1 'polypeptide(L)' 'LKEELVKAEWSISSTNRRVRIYKLTAKGAKHLEQEVSRFEKMLEGITRVLAPGAS' A
#
# COMPACT_ATOMS: atom_id res chain seq x y z
N LEU A 1 -10.92 -10.58 4.79
CA LEU A 1 -9.81 -9.59 4.75
C LEU A 1 -10.40 -8.24 4.40
N LYS A 2 -9.82 -7.13 4.85
CA LYS A 2 -10.41 -5.80 4.63
C LYS A 2 -10.69 -5.59 3.14
N GLU A 3 -11.97 -5.43 2.81
CA GLU A 3 -12.49 -5.06 1.49
C GLU A 3 -11.95 -5.87 0.29
N GLU A 4 -11.50 -7.11 0.53
CA GLU A 4 -10.89 -7.98 -0.51
C GLU A 4 -9.65 -7.41 -1.19
N LEU A 5 -8.95 -6.46 -0.54
CA LEU A 5 -7.73 -5.87 -1.09
C LEU A 5 -6.54 -6.83 -1.06
N VAL A 6 -6.57 -7.78 -0.13
CA VAL A 6 -5.60 -8.87 -0.04
C VAL A 6 -6.33 -10.20 0.03
N LYS A 7 -5.70 -11.22 -0.54
CA LYS A 7 -6.06 -12.62 -0.34
C LYS A 7 -5.04 -13.28 0.59
N ALA A 8 -5.47 -14.30 1.32
CA ALA A 8 -4.60 -15.08 2.17
C ALA A 8 -4.72 -16.57 1.85
N GLU A 9 -3.59 -17.25 1.83
CA GLU A 9 -3.49 -18.69 1.64
C GLU A 9 -2.61 -19.30 2.74
N TRP A 10 -2.98 -20.49 3.20
CA TRP A 10 -2.11 -21.28 4.06
C TRP A 10 -1.03 -21.93 3.21
N SER A 11 0.21 -21.87 3.69
CA SER A 11 1.35 -22.53 3.06
C SER A 11 2.29 -23.11 4.13
N ILE A 12 3.25 -23.91 3.68
CA ILE A 12 4.33 -24.44 4.52
C ILE A 12 5.60 -23.63 4.20
N SER A 13 6.24 -23.09 5.23
CA SER A 13 7.50 -22.36 5.09
C SER A 13 8.65 -23.31 4.75
N SER A 14 9.80 -22.75 4.36
CA SER A 14 11.06 -23.49 4.21
C SER A 14 11.51 -24.22 5.48
N THR A 15 11.03 -23.79 6.64
CA THR A 15 11.30 -24.40 7.96
C THR A 15 10.21 -25.38 8.41
N ASN A 16 9.36 -25.84 7.48
CA ASN A 16 8.27 -26.79 7.72
C ASN A 16 7.23 -26.31 8.76
N ARG A 17 7.04 -24.99 8.88
CA ARG A 17 6.01 -24.39 9.75
C ARG A 17 4.84 -23.92 8.90
N ARG A 18 3.62 -24.09 9.40
CA ARG A 18 2.42 -23.54 8.76
C ARG A 18 2.43 -22.01 8.87
N VAL A 19 2.37 -21.32 7.74
CA VAL A 19 2.36 -19.86 7.65
C VAL A 19 1.18 -19.38 6.82
N ARG A 20 0.72 -18.15 7.09
CA ARG A 20 -0.31 -17.49 6.30
C ARG A 20 0.34 -16.47 5.38
N ILE A 21 0.26 -16.71 4.07
CA ILE A 21 0.82 -15.83 3.04
C ILE A 21 -0.28 -14.88 2.58
N TYR A 22 0.04 -13.58 2.54
CA TYR A 22 -0.85 -12.54 2.02
C TYR A 22 -0.34 -12.05 0.68
N LYS A 23 -1.26 -11.87 -0.28
CA LYS A 23 -0.97 -11.31 -1.61
C LYS A 23 -2.02 -10.26 -1.95
N LEU A 24 -1.61 -9.20 -2.64
CA LEU A 24 -2.54 -8.23 -3.20
C LEU A 24 -3.48 -8.93 -4.19
N THR A 25 -4.74 -8.53 -4.19
CA THR A 25 -5.68 -8.84 -5.27
C THR A 25 -5.54 -7.78 -6.37
N ALA A 26 -6.17 -8.01 -7.54
CA ALA A 26 -6.24 -6.98 -8.58
C ALA A 26 -6.92 -5.69 -8.08
N LYS A 27 -7.98 -5.85 -7.27
CA LYS A 27 -8.66 -4.74 -6.58
C LYS A 27 -7.71 -4.03 -5.61
N GLY A 28 -6.94 -4.80 -4.84
CA GLY A 28 -5.93 -4.29 -3.92
C GLY A 28 -4.83 -3.48 -4.61
N ALA A 29 -4.33 -3.95 -5.74
CA ALA A 29 -3.33 -3.23 -6.53
C ALA A 29 -3.86 -1.88 -7.01
N LYS A 30 -5.07 -1.87 -7.61
CA LYS A 30 -5.73 -0.62 -8.05
C LYS A 30 -5.98 0.35 -6.89
N HIS A 31 -6.40 -0.17 -5.74
CA HIS A 31 -6.58 0.66 -4.54
C HIS A 31 -5.25 1.24 -4.05
N LEU A 32 -4.19 0.43 -4.02
CA LEU A 32 -2.86 0.87 -3.62
C LEU A 32 -2.35 2.01 -4.52
N GLU A 33 -2.52 1.91 -5.84
CA GLU A 33 -2.17 2.99 -6.78
C GLU A 33 -2.89 4.31 -6.47
N GLN A 34 -4.19 4.24 -6.13
CA GLN A 34 -4.97 5.41 -5.76
C GLN A 34 -4.47 6.05 -4.47
N GLU A 35 -4.16 5.25 -3.45
CA GLU A 35 -3.65 5.75 -2.17
C GLU A 35 -2.24 6.33 -2.32
N VAL A 36 -1.38 5.72 -3.15
CA VAL A 36 -0.06 6.29 -3.48
C VAL A 36 -0.23 7.67 -4.14
N SER A 37 -1.07 7.79 -5.17
CA SER A 37 -1.31 9.08 -5.83
C SER A 37 -1.86 10.15 -4.88
N ARG A 38 -2.73 9.78 -3.95
CA ARG A 38 -3.25 10.70 -2.92
C ARG A 38 -2.15 11.15 -1.98
N PHE A 39 -1.30 10.22 -1.55
CA PHE A 39 -0.18 10.52 -0.67
C PHE A 39 0.84 11.46 -1.34
N GLU A 40 1.17 11.24 -2.60
CA GLU A 40 2.07 12.11 -3.38
C GLU A 40 1.53 13.55 -3.47
N LYS A 41 0.24 13.73 -3.76
CA LYS A 41 -0.40 15.06 -3.80
C LYS A 41 -0.38 15.76 -2.45
N MET A 42 -0.63 15.01 -1.37
CA MET A 42 -0.53 15.55 -0.02
C MET A 42 0.90 16.00 0.29
N LEU A 43 1.90 15.17 -0.05
CA LEU A 43 3.30 15.48 0.15
C LEU A 43 3.72 16.72 -0.64
N GLU A 44 3.29 16.83 -1.91
CA GLU A 44 3.53 18.02 -2.74
C GLU A 44 2.98 19.29 -2.08
N GLY A 45 1.75 19.24 -1.54
CA GLY A 45 1.14 20.35 -0.83
C GLY A 45 1.95 20.77 0.41
N ILE A 46 2.42 19.80 1.20
CA ILE A 46 3.29 20.06 2.37
C ILE A 46 4.60 20.71 1.93
N THR A 47 5.26 20.18 0.90
CA THR A 47 6.53 20.72 0.39
C THR A 47 6.36 22.16 -0.11
N ARG A 48 5.24 22.49 -0.77
CA ARG A 48 4.95 23.86 -1.21
C ARG A 48 4.86 24.85 -0.04
N VAL A 49 4.26 24.45 1.08
CA VAL A 49 4.13 25.30 2.27
C VAL A 49 5.48 25.47 2.98
N LEU A 50 6.28 24.41 3.05
CA LEU A 50 7.58 24.41 3.73
C LEU A 50 8.70 25.03 2.89
N ALA A 51 8.51 25.23 1.59
CA ALA A 51 9.50 25.87 0.74
C ALA A 51 9.72 27.33 1.18
N PRO A 52 10.94 27.71 1.61
CA PRO A 52 11.22 29.07 2.01
C PRO A 52 11.18 29.99 0.77
N GLY A 53 10.12 30.81 0.68
CA GLY A 53 10.04 31.96 -0.23
C GLY A 53 10.10 31.62 -1.72
N ALA A 54 9.03 31.06 -2.28
CA ALA A 54 8.62 31.43 -3.64
C ALA A 54 7.82 32.74 -3.56
N SER A 55 8.50 33.80 -3.12
CA SER A 55 8.08 35.22 -3.16
C SER A 55 9.32 36.08 -3.25
#